data_AF-A0AAF3F3K5-F1
#
_entry.id   AF-A0AAF3F3K5-F1
#
_cell.length_a   1.000
_cell.length_b   1.000
_cell.length_c   1.000
_cell.angle_alpha   90.00
_cell.angle_beta   90.00
_cell.angle_gamma   90.00
#
_symmetry.space_group_name_H-M   'P 1'
#
loop_
_entity.id
_entity.type
_entity.pdbx_description
1 polymer ?
#
loop_
_entity_poly.entity_id
_entity_poly.type
_entity_poly.pdbx_seq_one_letter_code
_entity_poly.pdbx_strand_id
1 'polypeptide(L)'
;MPAKEDTWAFQPIGDPFPDNPVKVMNEQNMYVALWYKHGKPIHGRAWNNGGVVECSFPYKEYELTGAKYLGGQIQVLQYKGDHNSLGYWYNWIKYADRLEKDLADREIVHCGDSFPIFWPNSPEGPVLGYVDNKTEIAWFSINKKVIHRQGGDLLPMFVIARELKGGPPNFIRVMLSEWADFRMGDPWPNKKLVKALGKSLDSLPGESSDQYVALWYQHGEPVMGRIWNDEGKIAANFGHGGNEYKKDVGSLQVLYELSDAVRGFDYGWIPFLEAASSDTKDWSPVFVSHEKRKISPGVITVNGKQILGEVDIKNERCSYGAGGKENVIQGPAVHSTLVLCKRSNTTKAVNATTTINTIRTISQTSQCNHQKLDSIAFIKLVLVTALVILVRCLEWILQKMILIYEKLPMIYNAARFCYEKPDLAKDLIRTSWHLAYVSYQSNLWTLSDAFDAFFGNSIEKMNELGEKANEKVKRGGKSPNLPTKSPATPSKAQRVE
;
A
#
# COMPACT_ATOMS: atom_id res chain seq x y z
N MET A 1 -12.91 22.15 -21.83
CA MET A 1 -11.68 22.36 -22.63
C MET A 1 -11.22 21.00 -23.13
N PRO A 2 -10.63 20.89 -24.33
CA PRO A 2 -10.04 19.62 -24.76
C PRO A 2 -8.89 19.22 -23.83
N ALA A 3 -8.71 17.92 -23.62
CA ALA A 3 -7.63 17.40 -22.79
C ALA A 3 -6.26 17.73 -23.40
N LYS A 4 -5.32 18.19 -22.57
CA LYS A 4 -3.92 18.42 -22.97
C LYS A 4 -3.19 17.08 -23.10
N GLU A 5 -2.09 17.09 -23.84
CA GLU A 5 -1.18 15.94 -23.93
C GLU A 5 -0.42 15.68 -22.62
N ASP A 6 0.07 14.45 -22.46
CA ASP A 6 0.95 14.08 -21.35
C ASP A 6 2.23 14.90 -21.36
N THR A 7 2.65 15.38 -20.18
CA THR A 7 3.90 16.14 -20.05
C THR A 7 5.03 15.23 -19.59
N TRP A 8 6.05 15.07 -20.44
CA TRP A 8 7.26 14.31 -20.16
C TRP A 8 8.46 15.25 -19.98
N ALA A 9 8.79 15.58 -18.73
CA ALA A 9 9.86 16.52 -18.44
C ALA A 9 11.23 15.88 -18.62
N PHE A 10 12.10 16.52 -19.42
CA PHE A 10 13.50 16.15 -19.50
C PHE A 10 14.17 16.32 -18.14
N GLN A 11 14.92 15.30 -17.75
CA GLN A 11 15.52 15.21 -16.44
C GLN A 11 16.92 14.60 -16.56
N PRO A 12 17.98 15.37 -16.26
CA PRO A 12 19.32 14.81 -16.14
C PRO A 12 19.39 13.76 -15.03
N ILE A 13 20.09 12.67 -15.32
CA ILE A 13 20.36 11.61 -14.35
C ILE A 13 21.44 12.12 -13.40
N GLY A 14 21.19 12.05 -12.09
CA GLY A 14 22.05 12.66 -11.08
C GLY A 14 21.66 14.08 -10.67
N ASP A 15 20.57 14.63 -11.23
CA ASP A 15 19.97 15.89 -10.76
C ASP A 15 18.66 15.64 -9.98
N PRO A 16 18.19 16.59 -9.16
CA PRO A 16 16.90 16.50 -8.48
C PRO A 16 15.72 16.33 -9.45
N PHE A 17 14.68 15.62 -9.02
CA PHE A 17 13.45 15.39 -9.79
C PHE A 17 12.78 16.70 -10.25
N PRO A 18 12.07 16.65 -11.39
CA PRO A 18 11.33 17.80 -11.88
C PRO A 18 10.05 17.97 -11.05
N ASP A 19 9.31 19.06 -11.24
CA ASP A 19 8.08 19.33 -10.48
C ASP A 19 7.02 18.25 -10.67
N ASN A 20 6.29 17.90 -9.60
CA ASN A 20 5.12 17.02 -9.63
C ASN A 20 5.35 15.71 -10.45
N PRO A 21 6.40 14.94 -10.15
CA PRO A 21 6.67 13.68 -10.84
C PRO A 21 5.56 12.68 -10.48
N VAL A 22 5.12 11.89 -11.45
CA VAL A 22 4.07 10.88 -11.22
C VAL A 22 4.68 9.64 -10.57
N LYS A 23 4.28 9.40 -9.31
CA LYS A 23 4.60 8.17 -8.57
C LYS A 23 3.85 6.97 -9.11
N VAL A 24 4.50 5.81 -9.02
CA VAL A 24 3.84 4.52 -9.18
C VAL A 24 2.90 4.30 -8.00
N MET A 25 1.69 3.80 -8.27
CA MET A 25 0.68 3.60 -7.23
C MET A 25 1.23 2.78 -6.06
N ASN A 26 0.96 3.23 -4.83
CA ASN A 26 1.37 2.58 -3.58
C ASN A 26 2.88 2.40 -3.37
N GLU A 27 3.73 2.91 -4.26
CA GLU A 27 5.18 2.87 -4.11
C GLU A 27 5.69 4.19 -3.50
N GLN A 28 6.59 4.09 -2.52
CA GLN A 28 7.11 5.26 -1.83
C GLN A 28 8.13 6.04 -2.66
N ASN A 29 8.97 5.33 -3.43
CA ASN A 29 10.13 5.89 -4.13
C ASN A 29 10.30 5.32 -5.54
N MET A 30 9.20 5.24 -6.29
CA MET A 30 9.22 4.79 -7.69
C MET A 30 8.37 5.72 -8.54
N TYR A 31 8.94 6.20 -9.65
CA TYR A 31 8.31 7.17 -10.55
C TYR A 31 8.33 6.68 -11.98
N VAL A 32 7.36 7.13 -12.76
CA VAL A 32 7.19 6.76 -14.17
C VAL A 32 8.21 7.50 -15.02
N ALA A 33 9.04 6.75 -15.75
CA ALA A 33 10.12 7.31 -16.56
C ALA A 33 10.05 6.81 -18.01
N LEU A 34 10.61 7.61 -18.91
CA LEU A 34 10.67 7.37 -20.34
C LEU A 34 12.09 7.63 -20.86
N TRP A 35 12.56 6.75 -21.73
CA TRP A 35 13.84 6.87 -22.40
C TRP A 35 13.69 6.56 -23.89
N TYR A 36 14.54 7.17 -24.72
CA TYR A 36 14.56 6.93 -26.16
C TYR A 36 15.86 6.30 -26.60
N LYS A 37 15.76 5.22 -27.37
CA LYS A 37 16.91 4.59 -28.03
C LYS A 37 16.66 4.46 -29.52
N HIS A 38 17.46 5.15 -30.33
CA HIS A 38 17.31 5.18 -31.80
C HIS A 38 15.88 5.56 -32.24
N GLY A 39 15.31 6.57 -31.59
CA GLY A 39 13.95 7.06 -31.87
C GLY A 39 12.82 6.18 -31.32
N LYS A 40 13.12 5.07 -30.64
CA LYS A 40 12.11 4.20 -30.01
C LYS A 40 11.92 4.55 -28.53
N PRO A 41 10.68 4.86 -28.09
CA PRO A 41 10.35 5.08 -26.70
C PRO A 41 10.34 3.78 -25.90
N ILE A 42 10.88 3.83 -24.69
CA ILE A 42 10.96 2.72 -23.74
C ILE A 42 10.63 3.28 -22.36
N HIS A 43 9.51 2.83 -21.78
CA HIS A 43 9.21 3.17 -20.39
C HIS A 43 10.04 2.33 -19.42
N GLY A 44 10.29 2.91 -18.26
CA GLY A 44 11.01 2.29 -17.16
C GLY A 44 10.69 3.02 -15.87
N ARG A 45 11.59 2.97 -14.90
CA ARG A 45 11.39 3.62 -13.60
C ARG A 45 12.52 4.54 -13.23
N ALA A 46 12.19 5.56 -12.46
CA ALA A 46 13.12 6.40 -11.72
C ALA A 46 12.87 6.27 -10.21
N TRP A 47 13.89 6.58 -9.41
CA TRP A 47 13.80 6.67 -7.94
C TRP A 47 14.76 7.73 -7.41
N ASN A 48 14.50 8.19 -6.19
CA ASN A 48 15.36 9.12 -5.45
C ASN A 48 16.46 8.35 -4.74
N ASN A 49 17.70 8.75 -4.96
CA ASN A 49 18.84 8.35 -4.13
C ASN A 49 19.74 9.58 -3.93
N GLY A 50 20.02 9.95 -2.69
CA GLY A 50 20.77 11.17 -2.37
C GLY A 50 20.13 12.46 -2.85
N GLY A 51 18.80 12.48 -3.04
CA GLY A 51 18.10 13.65 -3.54
C GLY A 51 18.12 13.82 -5.05
N VAL A 52 18.68 12.86 -5.77
CA VAL A 52 18.84 12.94 -7.22
C VAL A 52 18.21 11.75 -7.90
N VAL A 53 17.99 11.90 -9.20
CA VAL A 53 17.33 10.91 -10.05
C VAL A 53 18.31 9.79 -10.39
N GLU A 54 17.98 8.59 -9.95
CA GLU A 54 18.46 7.34 -10.53
C GLU A 54 17.34 6.68 -11.33
N CYS A 55 17.70 5.76 -12.23
CA CYS A 55 16.73 5.11 -13.11
C CYS A 55 17.19 3.76 -13.65
N SER A 56 16.22 3.00 -14.15
CA SER A 56 16.41 1.68 -14.74
C SER A 56 15.45 1.47 -15.91
N PHE A 57 16.00 1.01 -17.04
CA PHE A 57 15.25 0.68 -18.25
C PHE A 57 15.67 -0.70 -18.78
N PRO A 58 14.71 -1.54 -19.20
CA PRO A 58 15.02 -2.76 -19.92
C PRO A 58 15.35 -2.44 -21.38
N TYR A 59 16.49 -2.91 -21.87
CA TYR A 59 16.87 -2.80 -23.28
C TYR A 59 17.52 -4.09 -23.77
N LYS A 60 16.83 -4.80 -24.67
CA LYS A 60 17.17 -6.18 -25.03
C LYS A 60 17.19 -7.02 -23.73
N GLU A 61 18.21 -7.83 -23.52
CA GLU A 61 18.37 -8.65 -22.31
C GLU A 61 19.19 -7.96 -21.20
N TYR A 62 19.41 -6.64 -21.31
CA TYR A 62 20.20 -5.89 -20.33
C TYR A 62 19.37 -4.84 -19.60
N GLU A 63 19.54 -4.77 -18.29
CA GLU A 63 19.14 -3.60 -17.52
C GLU A 63 20.16 -2.48 -17.76
N LEU A 64 19.66 -1.33 -18.21
CA LEU A 64 20.46 -0.12 -18.36
C LEU A 64 20.15 0.84 -17.21
N THR A 65 21.18 1.16 -16.44
CA THR A 65 21.14 2.18 -15.38
C THR A 65 22.24 3.21 -15.60
N GLY A 66 22.06 4.41 -15.07
CA GLY A 66 23.09 5.43 -15.02
C GLY A 66 23.31 6.22 -16.33
N ALA A 67 23.85 7.42 -16.16
CA ALA A 67 23.99 8.43 -17.21
C ALA A 67 24.77 7.95 -18.44
N LYS A 68 25.85 7.18 -18.25
CA LYS A 68 26.74 6.73 -19.34
C LYS A 68 26.01 5.88 -20.39
N TYR A 69 25.11 5.00 -19.96
CA TYR A 69 24.42 4.07 -20.87
C TYR A 69 23.15 4.67 -21.46
N LEU A 70 22.52 5.61 -20.74
CA LEU A 70 21.25 6.22 -21.08
C LEU A 70 21.38 7.56 -21.82
N GLY A 71 22.60 8.10 -21.95
CA GLY A 71 22.85 9.36 -22.67
C GLY A 71 22.65 10.61 -21.82
N GLY A 72 22.84 10.51 -20.51
CA GLY A 72 22.87 11.64 -19.57
C GLY A 72 21.51 12.11 -19.05
N GLN A 73 20.43 11.92 -19.81
CA GLN A 73 19.09 12.38 -19.44
C GLN A 73 18.01 11.37 -19.82
N ILE A 74 16.93 11.39 -19.06
CA ILE A 74 15.68 10.65 -19.31
C ILE A 74 14.52 11.66 -19.30
N GLN A 75 13.29 11.17 -19.45
CA GLN A 75 12.10 11.95 -19.16
C GLN A 75 11.34 11.32 -17.99
N VAL A 76 10.72 12.16 -17.15
CA VAL A 76 9.85 11.74 -16.05
C VAL A 76 8.45 12.28 -16.31
N LEU A 77 7.44 11.43 -16.12
CA LEU A 77 6.04 11.84 -16.30
C LEU A 77 5.67 12.90 -15.26
N GLN A 78 5.05 13.99 -15.68
CA GLN A 78 4.59 15.07 -14.80
C GLN A 78 3.08 15.18 -14.79
N TYR A 79 2.54 15.52 -13.62
CA TYR A 79 1.15 15.94 -13.47
C TYR A 79 1.08 17.27 -12.71
N LYS A 80 1.36 18.37 -13.41
CA LYS A 80 1.36 19.73 -12.86
C LYS A 80 0.06 20.44 -13.17
N GLY A 81 -0.89 20.37 -12.25
CA GLY A 81 -2.22 20.96 -12.39
C GLY A 81 -3.29 20.04 -11.82
N ASP A 82 -4.47 20.08 -12.42
CA ASP A 82 -5.62 19.25 -12.08
C ASP A 82 -6.48 18.94 -13.31
N HIS A 83 -7.50 18.11 -13.15
CA HIS A 83 -8.42 17.74 -14.23
C HIS A 83 -9.15 18.94 -14.84
N ASN A 84 -9.34 20.04 -14.09
CA ASN A 84 -9.98 21.26 -14.60
C ASN A 84 -9.05 22.02 -15.57
N SER A 85 -7.75 22.07 -15.26
CA SER A 85 -6.74 22.81 -16.02
C SER A 85 -6.04 21.99 -17.11
N LEU A 86 -6.05 20.66 -16.99
CA LEU A 86 -5.44 19.71 -17.92
C LEU A 86 -6.48 18.97 -18.77
N GLY A 87 -7.73 18.86 -18.31
CA GLY A 87 -8.79 18.10 -18.97
C GLY A 87 -8.69 16.59 -18.81
N TYR A 88 -7.79 16.10 -17.94
CA TYR A 88 -7.65 14.69 -17.59
C TYR A 88 -7.03 14.53 -16.19
N TRP A 89 -7.11 13.33 -15.62
CA TRP A 89 -6.29 12.91 -14.47
C TRP A 89 -5.79 11.46 -14.66
N TYR A 90 -4.69 11.10 -13.98
CA TYR A 90 -4.11 9.75 -14.10
C TYR A 90 -4.75 8.77 -13.12
N ASN A 91 -5.25 7.66 -13.65
CA ASN A 91 -5.79 6.54 -12.91
C ASN A 91 -4.99 5.27 -13.21
N TRP A 92 -4.61 4.53 -12.17
CA TRP A 92 -3.98 3.23 -12.33
C TRP A 92 -5.06 2.15 -12.38
N ILE A 93 -5.18 1.47 -13.51
CA ILE A 93 -6.18 0.43 -13.77
C ILE A 93 -5.50 -0.90 -14.03
N LYS A 94 -6.19 -2.03 -13.82
CA LYS A 94 -5.61 -3.31 -14.22
C LYS A 94 -5.48 -3.38 -15.73
N TYR A 95 -4.47 -4.08 -16.21
CA TYR A 95 -4.26 -4.34 -17.63
C TYR A 95 -5.46 -5.06 -18.26
N ALA A 96 -6.13 -5.93 -17.50
CA ALA A 96 -7.36 -6.60 -17.92
C ALA A 96 -8.47 -5.62 -18.30
N ASP A 97 -8.56 -4.49 -17.59
CA ASP A 97 -9.67 -3.54 -17.67
C ASP A 97 -9.45 -2.50 -18.79
N ARG A 98 -8.32 -2.60 -19.52
CA ARG A 98 -7.94 -1.65 -20.58
C ARG A 98 -8.80 -1.72 -21.84
N LEU A 99 -9.65 -2.75 -21.97
CA LEU A 99 -10.52 -3.02 -23.13
C LEU A 99 -12.03 -3.00 -22.81
N GLU A 100 -12.42 -2.53 -21.61
CA GLU A 100 -13.83 -2.47 -21.21
C GLU A 100 -14.69 -1.54 -22.10
N LYS A 101 -16.02 -1.67 -22.06
CA LYS A 101 -16.90 -1.04 -23.06
C LYS A 101 -17.13 0.46 -22.88
N ASP A 102 -16.84 1.02 -21.70
CA ASP A 102 -17.04 2.44 -21.36
C ASP A 102 -15.78 3.30 -21.57
N LEU A 103 -14.82 2.82 -22.37
CA LEU A 103 -13.53 3.47 -22.64
C LEU A 103 -13.59 4.74 -23.51
N ALA A 104 -14.76 5.17 -23.96
CA ALA A 104 -14.87 6.40 -24.78
C ALA A 104 -14.34 7.64 -24.05
N ASP A 105 -14.21 7.58 -22.72
CA ASP A 105 -13.77 8.66 -21.85
C ASP A 105 -12.39 8.40 -21.23
N ARG A 106 -11.64 7.44 -21.78
CA ARG A 106 -10.34 7.01 -21.25
C ARG A 106 -9.32 6.78 -22.35
N GLU A 107 -8.10 7.24 -22.12
CA GLU A 107 -6.95 7.01 -23.00
C GLU A 107 -5.80 6.37 -22.22
N ILE A 108 -5.21 5.27 -22.71
CA ILE A 108 -4.01 4.71 -22.07
C ILE A 108 -2.83 5.66 -22.29
N VAL A 109 -2.05 5.93 -21.25
CA VAL A 109 -0.81 6.72 -21.38
C VAL A 109 0.18 5.91 -22.20
N HIS A 110 0.66 6.46 -23.31
CA HIS A 110 1.65 5.79 -24.15
C HIS A 110 2.56 6.78 -24.87
N CYS A 111 3.67 6.27 -25.39
CA CYS A 111 4.56 6.97 -26.31
C CYS A 111 4.90 5.98 -27.42
N GLY A 112 4.49 6.27 -28.66
CA GLY A 112 4.57 5.30 -29.76
C GLY A 112 3.90 3.97 -29.37
N ASP A 113 4.62 2.87 -29.55
CA ASP A 113 4.17 1.52 -29.18
C ASP A 113 4.46 1.15 -27.71
N SER A 114 5.04 2.04 -26.91
CA SER A 114 5.40 1.76 -25.51
C SER A 114 4.39 2.37 -24.55
N PHE A 115 3.92 1.62 -23.56
CA PHE A 115 3.16 2.17 -22.43
C PHE A 115 3.64 1.58 -21.09
N PRO A 116 3.58 2.34 -19.98
CA PRO A 116 4.07 1.89 -18.68
C PRO A 116 3.17 0.80 -18.10
N ILE A 117 3.78 -0.21 -17.50
CA ILE A 117 3.09 -1.30 -16.78
C ILE A 117 3.78 -1.61 -15.46
N PHE A 118 3.00 -1.70 -14.41
CA PHE A 118 3.43 -1.93 -13.04
C PHE A 118 3.06 -3.34 -12.58
N TRP A 119 4.06 -4.09 -12.12
CA TRP A 119 3.91 -5.41 -11.57
C TRP A 119 4.14 -5.35 -10.05
N PRO A 120 3.07 -5.19 -9.23
CA PRO A 120 3.20 -4.95 -7.80
C PRO A 120 3.75 -6.16 -7.03
N ASN A 121 3.36 -7.36 -7.44
CA ASN A 121 3.69 -8.61 -6.73
C ASN A 121 4.76 -9.41 -7.48
N SER A 122 5.78 -8.73 -8.04
CA SER A 122 6.92 -9.44 -8.62
C SER A 122 7.69 -10.20 -7.54
N PRO A 123 8.25 -11.40 -7.83
CA PRO A 123 9.03 -12.17 -6.86
C PRO A 123 10.25 -11.42 -6.29
N GLU A 124 10.79 -10.47 -7.05
CA GLU A 124 11.96 -9.67 -6.67
C GLU A 124 11.58 -8.29 -6.11
N GLY A 125 10.29 -8.07 -5.82
CA GLY A 125 9.71 -6.82 -5.35
C GLY A 125 8.93 -6.07 -6.44
N PRO A 126 8.10 -5.08 -6.06
CA PRO A 126 7.34 -4.28 -7.01
C PRO A 126 8.24 -3.66 -8.09
N VAL A 127 7.77 -3.65 -9.33
CA VAL A 127 8.57 -3.15 -10.47
C VAL A 127 7.71 -2.48 -11.53
N LEU A 128 8.16 -1.34 -12.02
CA LEU A 128 7.61 -0.68 -13.21
C LEU A 128 8.52 -0.96 -14.43
N GLY A 129 7.88 -1.30 -15.55
CA GLY A 129 8.47 -1.53 -16.85
C GLY A 129 7.55 -1.00 -17.96
N TYR A 130 7.60 -1.63 -19.14
CA TYR A 130 6.77 -1.23 -20.28
C TYR A 130 6.18 -2.41 -21.04
N VAL A 131 5.03 -2.21 -21.70
CA VAL A 131 4.52 -3.14 -22.71
C VAL A 131 4.83 -2.58 -24.10
N ASP A 132 5.32 -3.44 -24.98
CA ASP A 132 5.33 -3.18 -26.42
C ASP A 132 3.95 -3.55 -26.99
N ASN A 133 3.20 -2.55 -27.43
CA ASN A 133 1.84 -2.70 -27.95
C ASN A 133 1.77 -3.56 -29.23
N LYS A 134 2.87 -3.72 -29.98
CA LYS A 134 2.90 -4.57 -31.17
C LYS A 134 3.03 -6.04 -30.84
N THR A 135 3.83 -6.37 -29.83
CA THR A 135 4.10 -7.76 -29.45
C THR A 135 3.28 -8.23 -28.25
N GLU A 136 2.66 -7.30 -27.53
CA GLU A 136 1.99 -7.52 -26.23
C GLU A 136 2.90 -8.20 -25.19
N ILE A 137 4.19 -7.85 -25.21
CA ILE A 137 5.18 -8.33 -24.25
C ILE A 137 5.50 -7.19 -23.29
N ALA A 138 5.40 -7.46 -21.99
CA ALA A 138 5.88 -6.58 -20.93
C ALA A 138 7.34 -6.88 -20.59
N TRP A 139 8.16 -5.83 -20.52
CA TRP A 139 9.59 -5.88 -20.24
C TRP A 139 9.86 -5.15 -18.93
N PHE A 140 10.60 -5.80 -18.03
CA PHE A 140 10.97 -5.27 -16.72
C PHE A 140 12.46 -5.42 -16.49
N SER A 141 13.14 -4.37 -16.06
CA SER A 141 14.54 -4.44 -15.62
C SER A 141 14.61 -4.64 -14.10
N ILE A 142 15.22 -5.71 -13.61
CA ILE A 142 15.36 -5.99 -12.17
C ILE A 142 16.71 -6.65 -11.92
N ASN A 143 17.44 -6.18 -10.91
CA ASN A 143 18.67 -6.81 -10.41
C ASN A 143 19.66 -7.21 -11.51
N LYS A 144 19.94 -6.28 -12.43
CA LYS A 144 20.84 -6.39 -13.60
C LYS A 144 20.35 -7.33 -14.70
N LYS A 145 19.09 -7.71 -14.68
CA LYS A 145 18.45 -8.62 -15.64
C LYS A 145 17.22 -7.98 -16.25
N VAL A 146 16.77 -8.55 -17.36
CA VAL A 146 15.47 -8.24 -17.94
C VAL A 146 14.56 -9.45 -17.82
N ILE A 147 13.32 -9.20 -17.40
CA ILE A 147 12.27 -10.20 -17.25
C ILE A 147 11.12 -9.83 -18.17
N HIS A 148 10.61 -10.83 -18.90
CA HIS A 148 9.51 -10.67 -19.84
C HIS A 148 8.25 -11.37 -19.32
N ARG A 149 7.09 -10.78 -19.57
CA ARG A 149 5.76 -11.38 -19.32
C ARG A 149 4.85 -11.11 -20.50
N GLN A 150 3.89 -12.00 -20.75
CA GLN A 150 2.99 -11.89 -21.89
C GLN A 150 1.66 -12.60 -21.61
N GLY A 151 0.63 -12.28 -22.39
CA GLY A 151 -0.68 -12.93 -22.30
C GLY A 151 -1.35 -12.78 -20.94
N GLY A 152 -1.86 -13.87 -20.39
CA GLY A 152 -2.62 -13.89 -19.13
C GLY A 152 -1.86 -13.35 -17.92
N ASP A 153 -0.52 -13.42 -17.93
CA ASP A 153 0.34 -12.94 -16.84
C ASP A 153 0.27 -11.43 -16.65
N LEU A 154 -0.14 -10.69 -17.69
CA LEU A 154 -0.26 -9.23 -17.64
C LEU A 154 -1.54 -8.76 -16.95
N LEU A 155 -2.60 -9.58 -16.95
CA LEU A 155 -3.94 -9.20 -16.47
C LEU A 155 -3.98 -8.59 -15.06
N PRO A 156 -3.24 -9.09 -14.04
CA PRO A 156 -3.25 -8.51 -12.70
C PRO A 156 -2.32 -7.30 -12.53
N MET A 157 -1.53 -6.96 -13.55
CA MET A 157 -0.63 -5.79 -13.53
C MET A 157 -1.42 -4.51 -13.80
N PHE A 158 -0.82 -3.35 -13.53
CA PHE A 158 -1.48 -2.06 -13.64
C PHE A 158 -0.87 -1.20 -14.76
N VAL A 159 -1.71 -0.48 -15.48
CA VAL A 159 -1.30 0.53 -16.48
C VAL A 159 -1.92 1.87 -16.11
N ILE A 160 -1.42 2.95 -16.72
CA ILE A 160 -1.92 4.29 -16.48
C ILE A 160 -2.94 4.66 -17.56
N ALA A 161 -4.10 5.10 -17.10
CA ALA A 161 -5.16 5.66 -17.90
C ALA A 161 -5.31 7.15 -17.62
N ARG A 162 -5.49 7.95 -18.67
CA ARG A 162 -6.02 9.31 -18.62
C ARG A 162 -7.53 9.21 -18.57
N GLU A 163 -8.12 9.61 -17.46
CA GLU A 163 -9.57 9.74 -17.33
C GLU A 163 -9.96 11.13 -17.81
N LEU A 164 -10.75 11.21 -18.89
CA LEU A 164 -11.09 12.45 -19.60
C LEU A 164 -12.39 13.10 -19.09
N LYS A 165 -13.13 12.40 -18.22
CA LYS A 165 -14.36 12.90 -17.61
C LYS A 165 -14.30 12.83 -16.09
N GLY A 166 -14.90 13.85 -15.47
CA GLY A 166 -14.94 13.99 -14.02
C GLY A 166 -13.57 14.31 -13.41
N GLY A 167 -13.54 14.26 -12.08
CA GLY A 167 -12.30 14.39 -11.30
C GLY A 167 -11.95 13.09 -10.58
N PRO A 168 -10.76 13.01 -9.98
CA PRO A 168 -10.38 11.87 -9.15
C PRO A 168 -11.39 11.66 -8.01
N PRO A 169 -11.57 10.41 -7.53
CA PRO A 169 -12.53 10.11 -6.48
C PRO A 169 -12.20 10.86 -5.18
N ASN A 170 -13.11 11.72 -4.73
CA ASN A 170 -12.99 12.44 -3.45
C ASN A 170 -13.75 11.76 -2.29
N PHE A 171 -14.53 10.71 -2.58
CA PHE A 171 -15.50 10.13 -1.63
C PHE A 171 -14.98 8.93 -0.83
N ILE A 172 -13.76 8.46 -1.12
CA ILE A 172 -13.16 7.33 -0.39
C ILE A 172 -12.17 7.90 0.62
N ARG A 173 -12.32 7.48 1.89
CA ARG A 173 -11.38 7.86 2.94
C ARG A 173 -9.99 7.30 2.62
N VAL A 174 -9.00 8.19 2.48
CA VAL A 174 -7.62 7.83 2.15
C VAL A 174 -6.97 7.16 3.38
N MET A 175 -6.48 5.94 3.21
CA MET A 175 -5.84 5.13 4.26
C MET A 175 -4.29 5.11 4.17
N LEU A 176 -3.73 5.76 3.14
CA LEU A 176 -2.30 5.91 2.92
C LEU A 176 -1.82 7.28 3.42
N SER A 177 -0.56 7.35 3.83
CA SER A 177 0.10 8.62 4.16
C SER A 177 0.42 9.38 2.87
N GLU A 178 0.07 10.67 2.84
CA GLU A 178 0.24 11.51 1.67
C GLU A 178 1.64 12.15 1.68
N TRP A 179 2.48 11.75 0.72
CA TRP A 179 3.85 12.24 0.59
C TRP A 179 4.00 13.05 -0.68
N ALA A 180 4.17 14.36 -0.55
CA ALA A 180 4.35 15.27 -1.67
C ALA A 180 5.84 15.49 -1.99
N ASP A 181 6.18 15.51 -3.27
CA ASP A 181 7.56 15.66 -3.74
C ASP A 181 7.93 17.13 -3.89
N PHE A 182 9.08 17.51 -3.33
CA PHE A 182 9.66 18.85 -3.39
C PHE A 182 11.17 18.77 -3.55
N ARG A 183 11.80 19.90 -3.83
CA ARG A 183 13.25 20.08 -3.69
C ARG A 183 13.55 21.05 -2.55
N MET A 184 14.70 20.87 -1.92
CA MET A 184 15.24 21.90 -1.04
C MET A 184 15.38 23.22 -1.83
N GLY A 185 14.92 24.32 -1.25
CA GLY A 185 14.88 25.63 -1.88
C GLY A 185 13.62 25.95 -2.68
N ASP A 186 12.73 24.97 -2.92
CA ASP A 186 11.39 25.25 -3.47
C ASP A 186 10.59 26.15 -2.50
N PRO A 187 9.59 26.91 -3.00
CA PRO A 187 8.69 27.67 -2.14
C PRO A 187 8.02 26.80 -1.08
N TRP A 188 7.84 27.37 0.12
CA TRP A 188 7.21 26.69 1.23
C TRP A 188 5.78 26.22 0.86
N PRO A 189 5.39 24.96 1.14
CA PRO A 189 4.11 24.44 0.71
C PRO A 189 2.90 25.12 1.37
N ASN A 190 1.83 25.27 0.60
CA ASN A 190 0.60 25.92 1.06
C ASN A 190 -0.37 24.94 1.75
N LYS A 191 -0.12 23.63 1.62
CA LYS A 191 -0.93 22.56 2.24
C LYS A 191 -0.48 22.30 3.68
N LYS A 192 -1.38 21.74 4.49
CA LYS A 192 -1.11 21.41 5.90
C LYS A 192 -0.05 20.31 6.00
N LEU A 193 1.08 20.65 6.59
CA LEU A 193 2.20 19.74 6.84
C LEU A 193 2.11 19.13 8.24
N VAL A 194 2.66 17.93 8.43
CA VAL A 194 2.73 17.31 9.76
C VAL A 194 3.87 17.94 10.57
N LYS A 195 3.51 18.85 11.48
CA LYS A 195 4.44 19.54 12.41
C LYS A 195 4.83 18.64 13.58
N ALA A 196 6.10 18.67 13.96
CA ALA A 196 6.61 17.98 15.14
C ALA A 196 5.80 18.36 16.39
N LEU A 197 5.24 17.35 17.08
CA LEU A 197 4.36 17.50 18.25
C LEU A 197 3.13 18.41 18.04
N GLY A 198 2.82 18.84 16.82
CA GLY A 198 1.80 19.85 16.55
C GLY A 198 2.10 21.23 17.14
N LYS A 199 3.35 21.53 17.52
CA LYS A 199 3.75 22.77 18.19
C LYS A 199 5.18 23.19 17.84
N SER A 200 5.58 24.38 18.26
CA SER A 200 6.99 24.79 18.25
C SER A 200 7.74 24.01 19.33
N LEU A 201 8.92 23.50 18.97
CA LEU A 201 9.80 22.73 19.84
C LEU A 201 10.73 23.65 20.62
N ASP A 202 11.15 23.21 21.82
CA ASP A 202 12.34 23.75 22.47
C ASP A 202 13.59 23.10 21.83
N SER A 203 14.01 23.63 20.69
CA SER A 203 15.02 23.00 19.84
C SER A 203 16.45 23.21 20.30
N LEU A 204 17.35 22.40 19.72
CA LEU A 204 18.80 22.57 19.86
C LEU A 204 19.23 23.96 19.33
N PRO A 205 20.33 24.54 19.86
CA PRO A 205 20.87 25.79 19.34
C PRO A 205 21.14 25.73 17.83
N GLY A 206 20.70 26.74 17.09
CA GLY A 206 20.88 26.83 15.63
C GLY A 206 19.89 26.01 14.80
N GLU A 207 18.91 25.36 15.43
CA GLU A 207 17.83 24.62 14.77
C GLU A 207 16.51 25.39 14.88
N SER A 208 15.69 25.34 13.83
CA SER A 208 14.34 25.94 13.85
C SER A 208 13.47 25.26 14.90
N SER A 209 12.69 26.04 15.65
CA SER A 209 11.66 25.50 16.55
C SER A 209 10.50 24.85 15.80
N ASP A 210 10.25 25.27 14.56
CA ASP A 210 9.16 24.80 13.73
C ASP A 210 9.68 23.78 12.72
N GLN A 211 9.53 22.51 13.07
CA GLN A 211 10.04 21.37 12.31
C GLN A 211 8.90 20.50 11.78
N TYR A 212 9.03 20.03 10.55
CA TYR A 212 8.01 19.23 9.88
C TYR A 212 8.62 17.96 9.29
N VAL A 213 7.81 16.90 9.23
CA VAL A 213 8.24 15.57 8.80
C VAL A 213 8.59 15.55 7.32
N ALA A 214 9.80 15.09 7.03
CA ALA A 214 10.27 14.85 5.68
C ALA A 214 10.98 13.51 5.57
N LEU A 215 11.01 12.98 4.35
CA LEU A 215 11.65 11.74 3.96
C LEU A 215 12.64 12.01 2.84
N TRP A 216 13.81 11.41 2.96
CA TRP A 216 14.87 11.42 1.96
C TRP A 216 15.37 9.99 1.75
N TYR A 217 16.26 9.80 0.79
CA TYR A 217 16.88 8.51 0.52
C TYR A 217 18.38 8.66 0.40
N GLN A 218 19.15 7.74 0.96
CA GLN A 218 20.60 7.69 0.82
C GLN A 218 21.07 6.25 0.71
N HIS A 219 21.80 5.94 -0.36
CA HIS A 219 22.21 4.59 -0.73
C HIS A 219 21.04 3.57 -0.76
N GLY A 220 19.86 4.02 -1.20
CA GLY A 220 18.64 3.21 -1.23
C GLY A 220 17.89 3.09 0.10
N GLU A 221 18.46 3.56 1.22
CA GLU A 221 17.80 3.56 2.53
C GLU A 221 16.91 4.80 2.71
N PRO A 222 15.67 4.65 3.24
CA PRO A 222 14.83 5.77 3.63
C PRO A 222 15.38 6.43 4.89
N VAL A 223 15.48 7.76 4.88
CA VAL A 223 15.98 8.57 5.99
C VAL A 223 14.90 9.57 6.37
N MET A 224 14.36 9.43 7.59
CA MET A 224 13.42 10.42 8.12
C MET A 224 14.21 11.60 8.68
N GLY A 225 13.69 12.80 8.46
CA GLY A 225 14.34 14.01 8.93
C GLY A 225 13.34 15.14 9.09
N ARG A 226 13.85 16.36 8.97
CA ARG A 226 13.08 17.57 9.22
C ARG A 226 13.27 18.60 8.14
N ILE A 227 12.20 19.34 7.88
CA ILE A 227 12.24 20.60 7.14
C ILE A 227 11.72 21.75 7.98
N TRP A 228 12.08 22.97 7.60
CA TRP A 228 11.55 24.21 8.16
C TRP A 228 11.45 25.29 7.09
N ASN A 229 10.64 26.30 7.37
CA ASN A 229 10.50 27.46 6.51
C ASN A 229 11.68 28.40 6.74
N ASP A 230 12.53 28.55 5.72
CA ASP A 230 13.64 29.48 5.69
C ASP A 230 13.32 30.56 4.65
N GLU A 231 12.86 31.72 5.12
CA GLU A 231 12.51 32.87 4.27
C GLU A 231 11.54 32.56 3.11
N GLY A 232 10.53 31.72 3.37
CA GLY A 232 9.53 31.31 2.40
C GLY A 232 9.95 30.13 1.53
N LYS A 233 11.10 29.50 1.82
CA LYS A 233 11.61 28.33 1.09
C LYS A 233 11.79 27.12 2.00
N ILE A 234 11.83 25.94 1.41
CA ILE A 234 12.09 24.68 2.12
C ILE A 234 13.59 24.57 2.42
N ALA A 235 13.95 24.59 3.69
CA ALA A 235 15.25 24.11 4.17
C ALA A 235 15.08 22.74 4.84
N ALA A 236 16.12 21.91 4.83
CA ALA A 236 16.05 20.52 5.24
C ALA A 236 17.29 20.05 6.00
N ASN A 237 17.13 19.02 6.84
CA ASN A 237 18.23 18.37 7.54
C ASN A 237 17.95 16.88 7.79
N PHE A 238 18.90 16.03 7.42
CA PHE A 238 18.89 14.59 7.60
C PHE A 238 20.19 14.09 8.23
N GLY A 239 20.12 13.05 9.05
CA GLY A 239 21.30 12.37 9.62
C GLY A 239 21.36 10.94 9.11
N HIS A 240 22.49 10.54 8.50
CA HIS A 240 22.65 9.18 7.99
C HIS A 240 24.12 8.80 7.82
N GLY A 241 24.47 7.56 8.17
CA GLY A 241 25.81 6.99 7.98
C GLY A 241 26.92 7.78 8.68
N GLY A 242 26.63 8.35 9.86
CA GLY A 242 27.56 9.20 10.60
C GLY A 242 27.60 10.66 10.16
N ASN A 243 26.92 11.04 9.08
CA ASN A 243 26.99 12.38 8.50
C ASN A 243 25.69 13.18 8.68
N GLU A 244 25.82 14.51 8.72
CA GLU A 244 24.70 15.45 8.63
C GLU A 244 24.58 16.00 7.20
N TYR A 245 23.36 15.98 6.66
CA TYR A 245 23.01 16.50 5.34
C TYR A 245 22.06 17.69 5.49
N LYS A 246 22.62 18.89 5.51
CA LYS A 246 21.90 20.18 5.64
C LYS A 246 21.99 21.05 4.38
N LYS A 247 22.80 20.63 3.40
CA LYS A 247 23.04 21.28 2.11
C LYS A 247 22.91 20.25 1.00
N ASP A 248 22.60 20.72 -0.20
CA ASP A 248 22.54 19.90 -1.43
C ASP A 248 21.65 18.64 -1.29
N VAL A 249 20.59 18.75 -0.49
CA VAL A 249 19.64 17.65 -0.23
C VAL A 249 18.86 17.25 -1.49
N GLY A 250 18.73 18.15 -2.46
CA GLY A 250 18.00 17.89 -3.71
C GLY A 250 16.52 17.61 -3.44
N SER A 251 15.99 16.58 -4.11
CA SER A 251 14.62 16.11 -3.96
C SER A 251 14.38 15.42 -2.62
N LEU A 252 13.25 15.72 -2.01
CA LEU A 252 12.77 15.12 -0.77
C LEU A 252 11.25 14.96 -0.83
N GLN A 253 10.69 14.25 0.14
CA GLN A 253 9.25 14.11 0.29
C GLN A 253 8.79 14.73 1.60
N VAL A 254 7.66 15.43 1.57
CA VAL A 254 7.08 16.10 2.73
C VAL A 254 5.76 15.45 3.08
N LEU A 255 5.56 15.14 4.37
CA LEU A 255 4.35 14.49 4.84
C LEU A 255 3.21 15.51 4.98
N TYR A 256 2.12 15.28 4.25
CA TYR A 256 0.91 16.06 4.34
C TYR A 256 -0.08 15.48 5.33
N GLU A 257 -0.78 16.39 6.01
CA GLU A 257 -1.97 16.07 6.77
C GLU A 257 -3.20 16.38 5.90
N LEU A 258 -3.81 15.32 5.35
CA LEU A 258 -5.05 15.43 4.58
C LEU A 258 -6.18 16.01 5.46
N SER A 259 -7.18 16.62 4.82
CA SER A 259 -8.32 17.18 5.53
C SER A 259 -9.17 16.09 6.20
N ASP A 260 -9.81 16.44 7.32
CA ASP A 260 -10.66 15.53 8.10
C ASP A 260 -11.78 14.90 7.27
N ALA A 261 -12.24 15.60 6.23
CA ALA A 261 -13.30 15.14 5.33
C ALA A 261 -12.88 13.95 4.46
N VAL A 262 -11.58 13.83 4.12
CA VAL A 262 -11.09 12.81 3.19
C VAL A 262 -10.14 11.80 3.83
N ARG A 263 -9.59 12.08 5.02
CA ARG A 263 -8.66 11.13 5.66
C ARG A 263 -9.37 10.01 6.41
N GLY A 264 -8.80 8.81 6.30
CA GLY A 264 -9.27 7.61 7.00
C GLY A 264 -8.62 7.37 8.37
N PHE A 265 -7.62 8.17 8.73
CA PHE A 265 -6.89 8.06 10.00
C PHE A 265 -6.45 9.44 10.49
N ASP A 266 -6.08 9.53 11.76
CA ASP A 266 -5.46 10.72 12.35
C ASP A 266 -4.02 10.42 12.75
N TYR A 267 -3.18 11.47 12.71
CA TYR A 267 -1.83 11.42 13.23
C TYR A 267 -1.78 11.72 14.73
N GLY A 268 -0.80 11.14 15.41
CA GLY A 268 -0.52 11.38 16.83
C GLY A 268 0.93 11.08 17.16
N TRP A 269 1.49 11.82 18.11
CA TRP A 269 2.85 11.61 18.61
C TRP A 269 2.79 10.78 19.88
N ILE A 270 3.26 9.55 19.81
CA ILE A 270 3.05 8.50 20.82
C ILE A 270 4.38 8.15 21.49
N PRO A 271 4.44 7.98 22.82
CA PRO A 271 5.67 7.55 23.49
C PRO A 271 6.23 6.26 22.88
N PHE A 272 7.56 6.18 22.76
CA PHE A 272 8.24 5.05 22.10
C PHE A 272 7.74 3.68 22.56
N LEU A 273 7.63 3.46 23.87
CA LEU A 273 7.21 2.17 24.43
C LEU A 273 5.76 1.80 24.08
N GLU A 274 4.88 2.80 23.99
CA GLU A 274 3.49 2.59 23.54
C GLU A 274 3.46 2.33 22.03
N ALA A 275 4.23 3.07 21.25
CA ALA A 275 4.36 2.85 19.80
C ALA A 275 5.01 1.50 19.44
N ALA A 276 5.84 0.96 20.33
CA ALA A 276 6.48 -0.35 20.19
C ALA A 276 5.60 -1.52 20.66
N SER A 277 4.55 -1.25 21.44
CA SER A 277 3.68 -2.29 21.98
C SER A 277 2.82 -2.93 20.89
N SER A 278 2.77 -4.26 20.88
CA SER A 278 1.82 -5.03 20.07
C SER A 278 0.38 -4.97 20.58
N ASP A 279 0.18 -4.51 21.81
CA ASP A 279 -1.07 -4.68 22.55
C ASP A 279 -2.06 -3.55 22.26
N THR A 280 -1.56 -2.38 21.86
CA THR A 280 -2.38 -1.25 21.45
C THR A 280 -2.64 -1.32 19.94
N LYS A 281 -3.71 -2.02 19.54
CA LYS A 281 -4.20 -2.03 18.13
C LYS A 281 -4.68 -0.65 17.62
N ASP A 282 -4.66 0.37 18.48
CA ASP A 282 -5.18 1.69 18.19
C ASP A 282 -4.21 2.55 17.39
N TRP A 283 -2.92 2.52 17.71
CA TRP A 283 -1.90 3.35 17.08
C TRP A 283 -0.90 2.47 16.35
N SER A 284 -0.62 2.83 15.10
CA SER A 284 0.41 2.18 14.29
C SER A 284 1.45 3.21 13.88
N PRO A 285 2.76 2.93 14.02
CA PRO A 285 3.79 3.85 13.56
C PRO A 285 3.63 4.20 12.08
N VAL A 286 3.87 5.46 11.74
CA VAL A 286 4.10 5.85 10.34
C VAL A 286 5.51 5.37 10.00
N PHE A 287 5.64 4.46 9.04
CA PHE A 287 6.94 3.94 8.65
C PHE A 287 7.10 3.85 7.14
N VAL A 288 8.35 3.89 6.70
CA VAL A 288 8.79 3.45 5.38
C VAL A 288 9.66 2.22 5.55
N SER A 289 9.36 1.16 4.81
CA SER A 289 10.12 -0.09 4.87
C SER A 289 11.31 -0.05 3.93
N HIS A 290 12.42 -0.61 4.38
CA HIS A 290 13.55 -0.96 3.53
C HIS A 290 14.17 -2.26 4.03
N GLU A 291 14.18 -3.28 3.18
CA GLU A 291 14.54 -4.65 3.54
C GLU A 291 13.82 -5.12 4.83
N LYS A 292 14.57 -5.32 5.92
CA LYS A 292 14.07 -5.76 7.23
C LYS A 292 13.85 -4.62 8.22
N ARG A 293 14.15 -3.37 7.83
CA ARG A 293 14.04 -2.17 8.68
C ARG A 293 12.78 -1.37 8.33
N LYS A 294 12.21 -0.74 9.35
CA LYS A 294 11.07 0.17 9.24
C LYS A 294 11.44 1.46 9.94
N ILE A 295 11.56 2.53 9.16
CA ILE A 295 12.02 3.83 9.66
C ILE A 295 10.80 4.73 9.84
N SER A 296 10.65 5.26 11.06
CA SER A 296 9.54 6.10 11.48
C SER A 296 10.03 7.50 11.85
N PRO A 297 9.22 8.57 11.68
CA PRO A 297 9.55 9.88 12.22
C PRO A 297 9.46 9.89 13.75
N GLY A 298 10.37 10.59 14.42
CA GLY A 298 10.30 10.76 15.87
C GLY A 298 10.94 12.03 16.39
N VAL A 299 10.37 12.56 17.47
CA VAL A 299 10.90 13.71 18.20
C VAL A 299 11.73 13.18 19.37
N ILE A 300 13.04 13.41 19.25
CA ILE A 300 14.08 12.91 20.12
C ILE A 300 14.37 13.98 21.17
N THR A 301 14.46 13.57 22.44
CA THR A 301 14.84 14.48 23.54
C THR A 301 16.32 14.31 23.86
N VAL A 302 17.07 15.40 23.79
CA VAL A 302 18.52 15.43 24.06
C VAL A 302 18.83 16.60 24.97
N ASN A 303 19.34 16.31 26.17
CA ASN A 303 19.67 17.33 27.18
C ASN A 303 18.50 18.30 27.46
N GLY A 304 17.27 17.79 27.50
CA GLY A 304 16.05 18.58 27.70
C GLY A 304 15.55 19.34 26.47
N LYS A 305 16.28 19.31 25.35
CA LYS A 305 15.88 19.90 24.07
C LYS A 305 15.25 18.87 23.15
N GLN A 306 14.48 19.32 22.16
CA GLN A 306 13.70 18.48 21.25
C GLN A 306 14.15 18.65 19.79
N ILE A 307 14.30 17.54 19.08
CA ILE A 307 14.73 17.54 17.68
C ILE A 307 14.01 16.44 16.90
N LEU A 308 13.50 16.77 15.71
CA LEU A 308 12.87 15.80 14.81
C LEU A 308 13.94 15.05 14.00
N GLY A 309 13.83 13.73 13.98
CA GLY A 309 14.70 12.81 13.24
C GLY A 309 14.02 11.49 12.93
N GLU A 310 14.81 10.42 12.86
CA GLU A 310 14.35 9.08 12.56
C GLU A 310 14.36 8.13 13.75
N VAL A 311 13.50 7.11 13.70
CA VAL A 311 13.35 6.06 14.71
C VAL A 311 13.17 4.71 14.02
N ASP A 312 14.05 3.77 14.36
CA ASP A 312 13.90 2.35 14.10
C ASP A 312 13.46 1.67 15.40
N ILE A 313 12.14 1.49 15.53
CA ILE A 313 11.50 1.00 16.76
C ILE A 313 11.98 -0.41 17.09
N LYS A 314 12.09 -1.27 16.08
CA LYS A 314 12.46 -2.68 16.25
C LYS A 314 13.88 -2.82 16.77
N ASN A 315 14.77 -1.95 16.34
CA ASN A 315 16.18 -1.99 16.72
C ASN A 315 16.51 -1.02 17.88
N GLU A 316 15.49 -0.45 18.54
CA GLU A 316 15.65 0.55 19.60
C GLU A 316 16.71 1.60 19.27
N ARG A 317 16.60 2.21 18.08
CA ARG A 317 17.55 3.19 17.57
C ARG A 317 16.82 4.45 17.12
N CYS A 318 17.32 5.62 17.47
CA CYS A 318 16.92 6.86 16.83
C CYS A 318 18.14 7.69 16.46
N SER A 319 18.02 8.53 15.44
CA SER A 319 19.10 9.42 15.03
C SER A 319 18.60 10.72 14.40
N TYR A 320 19.48 11.72 14.39
CA TYR A 320 19.23 13.04 13.82
C TYR A 320 20.55 13.69 13.37
N GLY A 321 20.51 14.47 12.30
CA GLY A 321 21.63 15.33 11.88
C GLY A 321 21.70 16.58 12.75
N ALA A 322 22.87 16.86 13.34
CA ALA A 322 23.18 18.13 14.02
C ALA A 322 24.69 18.26 14.27
N GLY A 323 25.24 19.46 14.10
CA GLY A 323 26.62 19.77 14.47
C GLY A 323 27.67 19.10 13.59
N GLY A 324 27.37 18.91 12.31
CA GLY A 324 28.23 18.31 11.28
C GLY A 324 28.21 16.79 11.23
N LYS A 325 27.37 16.11 12.02
CA LYS A 325 27.32 14.64 12.10
C LYS A 325 25.92 14.09 12.34
N GLU A 326 25.76 12.79 12.10
CA GLU A 326 24.63 12.02 12.61
C GLU A 326 24.85 11.74 14.10
N ASN A 327 23.88 12.11 14.93
CA ASN A 327 23.84 11.76 16.34
C ASN A 327 22.92 10.56 16.51
N VAL A 328 23.45 9.47 17.06
CA VAL A 328 22.74 8.19 17.19
C VAL A 328 22.53 7.87 18.67
N ILE A 329 21.31 7.46 19.01
CA ILE A 329 20.91 6.99 20.34
C ILE A 329 20.37 5.58 20.18
N GLN A 330 20.76 4.68 21.09
CA GLN A 330 20.39 3.27 21.05
C GLN A 330 20.00 2.73 22.43
N GLY A 331 19.23 1.65 22.43
CA GLY A 331 18.78 0.96 23.64
C GLY A 331 17.84 1.83 24.48
N PRO A 332 17.83 1.70 25.82
CA PRO A 332 16.84 2.37 26.67
C PRO A 332 16.79 3.89 26.56
N ALA A 333 17.87 4.52 26.11
CA ALA A 333 17.92 5.97 25.89
C ALA A 333 16.94 6.45 24.80
N VAL A 334 16.46 5.57 23.91
CA VAL A 334 15.46 5.93 22.90
C VAL A 334 14.05 6.05 23.49
N HIS A 335 13.78 5.51 24.69
CA HIS A 335 12.43 5.39 25.24
C HIS A 335 11.76 6.73 25.56
N SER A 336 12.54 7.82 25.68
CA SER A 336 12.03 9.19 25.81
C SER A 336 11.57 9.82 24.49
N THR A 337 11.71 9.11 23.37
CA THR A 337 11.31 9.58 22.03
C THR A 337 9.80 9.50 21.86
N LEU A 338 9.22 10.49 21.18
CA LEU A 338 7.84 10.44 20.71
C LEU A 338 7.82 10.08 19.23
N VAL A 339 7.16 9.00 18.88
CA VAL A 339 7.08 8.45 17.52
C VAL A 339 5.79 8.93 16.85
N LEU A 340 5.88 9.31 15.57
CA LEU A 340 4.68 9.60 14.80
C LEU A 340 3.91 8.31 14.47
N CYS A 341 2.68 8.23 14.94
CA CYS A 341 1.76 7.13 14.67
C CYS A 341 0.50 7.64 13.95
N LYS A 342 -0.22 6.70 13.33
CA LYS A 342 -1.55 6.87 12.76
C LYS A 342 -2.55 5.95 13.45
N ARG A 343 -3.77 6.46 13.66
CA ARG A 343 -4.92 5.71 14.19
C ARG A 343 -6.10 5.79 13.24
N SER A 344 -6.66 4.65 12.87
CA SER A 344 -7.83 4.59 12.01
C SER A 344 -9.06 5.25 12.65
N ASN A 345 -9.81 6.01 11.85
CA ASN A 345 -11.06 6.64 12.28
C ASN A 345 -12.15 5.61 12.58
N THR A 346 -12.07 4.41 12.01
CA THR A 346 -12.96 3.29 12.33
C THR A 346 -12.73 2.81 13.77
N THR A 347 -11.47 2.77 14.24
CA THR A 347 -11.12 2.37 15.61
C THR A 347 -11.66 3.36 16.65
N LYS A 348 -11.67 4.66 16.34
CA LYS A 348 -12.29 5.68 17.20
C LYS A 348 -13.78 5.42 17.45
N ALA A 349 -14.53 4.98 16.44
CA ALA A 349 -15.96 4.71 16.56
C ALA A 349 -16.23 3.49 17.46
N VAL A 350 -15.38 2.47 17.41
CA VAL A 350 -15.46 1.28 18.27
C VAL A 350 -15.18 1.66 19.73
N ASN A 351 -14.10 2.41 19.98
CA ASN A 351 -13.73 2.80 21.35
C ASN A 351 -14.74 3.79 21.98
N ALA A 352 -15.28 4.74 21.21
CA ALA A 352 -16.35 5.60 21.68
C ALA A 352 -17.62 4.81 22.05
N THR A 353 -17.93 3.75 21.29
CA THR A 353 -19.06 2.85 21.59
C THR A 353 -18.80 2.05 22.87
N THR A 354 -17.56 1.59 23.09
CA THR A 354 -17.14 0.90 24.33
C THR A 354 -17.19 1.84 25.54
N THR A 355 -16.70 3.07 25.44
CA THR A 355 -16.78 4.08 26.52
C THR A 355 -18.21 4.44 26.85
N ILE A 356 -19.10 4.57 25.86
CA ILE A 356 -20.54 4.78 26.09
C ILE A 356 -21.16 3.59 26.82
N ASN A 357 -20.75 2.35 26.50
CA ASN A 357 -21.22 1.17 27.21
C ASN A 357 -20.68 1.10 28.65
N THR A 358 -19.43 1.48 28.91
CA THR A 358 -18.86 1.58 30.26
C THR A 358 -19.52 2.69 31.09
N ILE A 359 -19.80 3.85 30.49
CA ILE A 359 -20.56 4.93 31.14
C ILE A 359 -22.01 4.48 31.41
N ARG A 360 -22.61 3.66 30.55
CA ARG A 360 -23.91 3.02 30.81
C ARG A 360 -23.88 2.07 32.00
N THR A 361 -22.80 1.30 32.16
CA THR A 361 -22.60 0.40 33.30
C THR A 361 -22.37 1.17 34.60
N ILE A 362 -21.60 2.27 34.57
CA ILE A 362 -21.37 3.14 35.74
C ILE A 362 -22.63 3.95 36.10
N SER A 363 -23.40 4.40 35.10
CA SER A 363 -24.67 5.10 35.31
C SER A 363 -25.76 4.20 35.93
N GLN A 364 -25.63 2.87 35.85
CA GLN A 364 -26.53 1.95 36.55
C GLN A 364 -26.15 1.72 38.02
N THR A 365 -24.98 2.19 38.47
CA THR A 365 -24.54 2.10 39.87
C THR A 365 -24.61 3.45 40.61
N SER A 366 -25.11 4.51 39.97
CA SER A 366 -25.18 5.84 40.58
C SER A 366 -26.44 6.58 40.18
N GLN A 367 -27.60 6.08 40.59
CA GLN A 367 -28.82 6.89 40.67
C GLN A 367 -29.17 7.12 42.14
N CYS A 368 -28.59 8.19 42.69
CA CYS A 368 -29.25 8.96 43.74
C CYS A 368 -29.16 10.44 43.37
N ASN A 369 -30.33 11.06 43.36
CA ASN A 369 -30.65 12.48 43.29
C ASN A 369 -31.10 13.09 41.94
N HIS A 370 -32.32 13.60 42.04
CA HIS A 370 -33.17 14.26 41.07
C HIS A 370 -32.56 15.49 40.41
N GLN A 371 -32.89 15.67 39.12
CA GLN A 371 -33.51 16.92 38.66
C GLN A 371 -34.39 16.64 37.43
N LYS A 372 -35.61 17.19 37.46
CA LYS A 372 -36.62 17.08 36.40
C LYS A 372 -36.10 17.68 35.10
N LEU A 373 -35.64 16.83 34.18
CA LEU A 373 -35.54 17.16 32.76
C LEU A 373 -36.88 16.86 32.08
N ASP A 374 -37.30 17.78 31.22
CA ASP A 374 -38.56 17.77 30.49
C ASP A 374 -38.81 16.41 29.81
N SER A 375 -39.78 15.65 30.35
CA SER A 375 -40.01 14.24 30.05
C SER A 375 -40.19 13.96 28.56
N ILE A 376 -40.66 14.96 27.80
CA ILE A 376 -40.88 14.87 26.36
C ILE A 376 -39.56 14.87 25.58
N ALA A 377 -38.57 15.66 26.00
CA ALA A 377 -37.26 15.70 25.36
C ALA A 377 -36.49 14.39 25.61
N PHE A 378 -36.61 13.84 26.81
CA PHE A 378 -36.01 12.55 27.16
C PHE A 378 -36.64 11.39 26.36
N ILE A 379 -37.97 11.34 26.24
CA ILE A 379 -38.66 10.32 25.44
C ILE A 379 -38.27 10.43 23.95
N LYS A 380 -38.17 11.65 23.40
CA LYS A 380 -37.70 11.85 22.02
C LYS A 380 -36.26 11.37 21.82
N LEU A 381 -35.36 11.66 22.76
CA LEU A 381 -33.97 11.22 22.69
C LEU A 381 -33.84 9.69 22.77
N VAL A 382 -34.64 9.05 23.64
CA VAL A 382 -34.68 7.58 23.76
C VAL A 382 -35.21 6.95 22.47
N LEU A 383 -36.27 7.49 21.88
CA LEU A 383 -36.85 6.99 20.62
C LEU A 383 -35.88 7.14 19.44
N VAL A 384 -35.21 8.29 19.30
CA VAL A 384 -34.20 8.51 18.25
C VAL A 384 -33.02 7.56 18.43
N THR A 385 -32.56 7.37 19.67
CA THR A 385 -31.46 6.44 19.96
C THR A 385 -31.85 4.99 19.64
N ALA A 386 -33.06 4.57 20.00
CA ALA A 386 -33.58 3.24 19.67
C ALA A 386 -33.70 3.05 18.15
N LEU A 387 -34.15 4.07 17.42
CA LEU A 387 -34.25 4.04 15.96
C LEU A 387 -32.86 3.91 15.30
N VAL A 388 -31.86 4.67 15.78
CA VAL A 388 -30.48 4.59 15.26
C VAL A 388 -29.87 3.21 15.51
N ILE A 389 -30.11 2.61 16.68
CA ILE A 389 -29.68 1.24 16.99
C ILE A 389 -30.35 0.26 16.03
N LEU A 390 -31.66 0.40 15.81
CA LEU A 390 -32.41 -0.49 14.92
C LEU A 390 -31.94 -0.39 13.46
N VAL A 391 -31.66 0.82 12.97
CA VAL A 391 -31.09 1.03 11.62
C VAL A 391 -29.71 0.40 11.49
N ARG A 392 -28.83 0.56 12.49
CA ARG A 392 -27.51 -0.08 12.47
C ARG A 392 -27.57 -1.60 12.57
N CYS A 393 -28.51 -2.14 13.34
CA CYS A 393 -28.78 -3.57 13.37
C CYS A 393 -29.24 -4.08 12.01
N LEU A 394 -30.16 -3.36 11.34
CA LEU A 394 -30.62 -3.72 10.00
C LEU A 394 -29.49 -3.64 8.96
N GLU A 395 -28.66 -2.61 9.00
CA GLU A 395 -27.50 -2.48 8.12
C GLU A 395 -26.50 -3.63 8.32
N TRP A 396 -26.22 -4.00 9.58
CA TRP A 396 -25.37 -5.14 9.89
C TRP A 396 -25.98 -6.47 9.40
N ILE A 397 -27.28 -6.68 9.58
CA ILE A 397 -28.00 -7.85 9.06
C ILE A 397 -27.92 -7.90 7.53
N LEU A 398 -28.13 -6.76 6.85
CA LEU A 398 -28.02 -6.63 5.39
C LEU A 398 -26.61 -6.94 4.89
N GLN A 399 -25.57 -6.41 5.53
CA GLN A 399 -24.18 -6.72 5.19
C GLN A 399 -23.86 -8.20 5.37
N LYS A 400 -24.35 -8.84 6.45
CA LYS A 400 -24.19 -10.27 6.66
C LYS A 400 -24.97 -11.10 5.64
N MET A 401 -26.18 -10.67 5.28
CA MET A 401 -26.95 -11.31 4.22
C MET A 401 -26.26 -11.21 2.85
N ILE A 402 -25.69 -10.05 2.51
CA ILE A 402 -24.92 -9.86 1.27
C ILE A 402 -23.70 -10.79 1.26
N LEU A 403 -22.95 -10.86 2.36
CA LEU A 403 -21.81 -11.76 2.48
C LEU A 403 -22.22 -13.24 2.35
N ILE A 404 -23.35 -13.63 2.95
CA ILE A 404 -23.90 -14.99 2.83
C ILE A 404 -24.33 -15.25 1.38
N TYR A 405 -24.97 -14.29 0.72
CA TYR A 405 -25.43 -14.41 -0.66
C TYR A 405 -24.26 -14.50 -1.66
N GLU A 406 -23.20 -13.72 -1.47
CA GLU A 406 -21.97 -13.80 -2.28
C GLU A 406 -21.27 -15.14 -2.11
N LYS A 407 -21.31 -15.74 -0.92
CA LYS A 407 -20.68 -17.04 -0.65
C LYS A 407 -21.58 -18.25 -0.97
N LEU A 408 -22.88 -18.06 -1.20
CA LEU A 408 -23.83 -19.13 -1.50
C LEU A 408 -23.47 -19.91 -2.79
N PRO A 409 -23.11 -19.26 -3.92
CA PRO A 409 -22.68 -19.95 -5.14
C PRO A 409 -21.42 -20.80 -4.92
N MET A 410 -20.48 -20.30 -4.13
CA MET A 410 -19.24 -20.99 -3.79
C MET A 410 -19.50 -22.23 -2.92
N ILE A 411 -20.38 -22.11 -1.92
CA ILE A 411 -20.83 -23.25 -1.09
C ILE A 411 -21.60 -24.27 -1.93
N TYR A 412 -22.48 -23.81 -2.83
CA TYR A 412 -23.23 -24.68 -3.73
C TYR A 412 -22.30 -25.46 -4.68
N ASN A 413 -21.31 -24.79 -5.28
CA ASN A 413 -20.33 -25.43 -6.16
C ASN A 413 -19.43 -26.41 -5.40
N ALA A 414 -19.01 -26.09 -4.18
CA ALA A 414 -18.25 -27.01 -3.34
C ALA A 414 -19.09 -28.24 -2.94
N ALA A 415 -20.34 -28.04 -2.52
CA ALA A 415 -21.26 -29.14 -2.19
C ALA A 415 -21.53 -30.03 -3.42
N ARG A 416 -21.72 -29.42 -4.59
CA ARG A 416 -21.86 -30.12 -5.86
C ARG A 416 -20.60 -30.91 -6.24
N PHE A 417 -19.41 -30.34 -6.03
CA PHE A 417 -18.13 -31.03 -6.26
C PHE A 417 -17.97 -32.24 -5.31
N CYS A 418 -18.32 -32.08 -4.04
CA CYS A 418 -18.32 -33.17 -3.06
C CYS A 418 -19.28 -34.31 -3.47
N TYR A 419 -20.42 -33.97 -4.08
CA TYR A 419 -21.39 -34.93 -4.58
C TYR A 419 -20.91 -35.64 -5.86
N GLU A 420 -20.37 -34.89 -6.82
CA GLU A 420 -19.93 -35.42 -8.12
C GLU A 420 -18.60 -36.20 -8.03
N LYS A 421 -17.71 -35.86 -7.08
CA LYS A 421 -16.37 -36.43 -6.94
C LYS A 421 -15.97 -36.68 -5.47
N PRO A 422 -16.63 -37.60 -4.76
CA PRO A 422 -16.47 -37.78 -3.31
C PRO A 422 -15.05 -38.19 -2.90
N ASP A 423 -14.37 -39.05 -3.66
CA ASP A 423 -13.01 -39.51 -3.32
C ASP A 423 -11.99 -38.37 -3.41
N LEU A 424 -12.07 -37.55 -4.47
CA LEU A 424 -11.17 -36.42 -4.67
C LEU A 424 -11.43 -35.30 -3.66
N ALA A 425 -12.69 -35.06 -3.31
CA ALA A 425 -13.05 -34.11 -2.25
C ALA A 425 -12.50 -34.56 -0.89
N LYS A 426 -12.59 -35.85 -0.57
CA LYS A 426 -12.06 -36.44 0.67
C LYS A 426 -10.54 -36.28 0.77
N ASP A 427 -9.81 -36.53 -0.30
CA ASP A 427 -8.34 -36.36 -0.33
C ASP A 427 -7.92 -34.90 -0.21
N LEU A 428 -8.65 -33.98 -0.86
CA LEU A 428 -8.40 -32.54 -0.76
C LEU A 428 -8.63 -32.03 0.67
N ILE A 429 -9.76 -32.41 1.29
CA ILE A 429 -10.08 -32.07 2.67
C ILE A 429 -9.01 -32.64 3.62
N ARG A 430 -8.60 -33.90 3.44
CA ARG A 430 -7.58 -34.53 4.28
C ARG A 430 -6.23 -33.81 4.18
N THR A 431 -5.83 -33.42 2.97
CA THR A 431 -4.56 -32.75 2.72
C THR A 431 -4.56 -31.33 3.29
N SER A 432 -5.62 -30.57 3.06
CA SER A 432 -5.77 -29.22 3.62
C SER A 432 -5.81 -29.25 5.15
N TRP A 433 -6.48 -30.24 5.76
CA TRP A 433 -6.52 -30.41 7.20
C TRP A 433 -5.14 -30.71 7.76
N HIS A 434 -4.39 -31.60 7.12
CA HIS A 434 -3.03 -31.93 7.53
C HIS A 434 -2.10 -30.72 7.44
N LEU A 435 -2.22 -29.89 6.39
CA LEU A 435 -1.42 -28.68 6.23
C LEU A 435 -1.73 -27.64 7.30
N ALA A 436 -3.02 -27.42 7.60
CA ALA A 436 -3.46 -26.51 8.66
C ALA A 436 -3.01 -26.99 10.04
N TYR A 437 -3.14 -28.30 10.32
CA TYR A 437 -2.73 -28.90 11.59
C TYR A 437 -1.22 -28.80 11.84
N VAL A 438 -0.40 -29.12 10.84
CA VAL A 438 1.07 -29.00 10.95
C VAL A 438 1.52 -27.55 11.11
N SER A 439 0.86 -26.62 10.41
CA SER A 439 1.17 -25.18 10.52
C SER A 439 0.80 -24.61 11.89
N TYR A 440 -0.33 -25.06 12.47
CA TYR A 440 -0.74 -24.71 13.83
C TYR A 440 0.23 -25.29 14.88
N GLN A 441 0.60 -26.58 14.77
CA GLN A 441 1.55 -27.22 15.68
C GLN A 441 2.95 -26.60 15.63
N SER A 442 3.31 -25.96 14.52
CA SER A 442 4.58 -25.26 14.34
C SER A 442 4.56 -23.81 14.84
N ASN A 443 3.47 -23.36 15.49
CA ASN A 443 3.23 -21.96 15.89
C ASN A 443 3.35 -20.96 14.72
N LEU A 444 3.19 -21.41 13.47
CA LEU A 444 3.22 -20.54 12.30
C LEU A 444 1.90 -19.79 12.15
N TRP A 445 0.79 -20.42 12.55
CA TRP A 445 -0.57 -19.92 12.42
C TRP A 445 -1.31 -19.98 13.76
N THR A 446 -2.16 -18.98 14.02
CA THR A 446 -3.14 -19.08 15.11
C THR A 446 -4.24 -20.08 14.74
N LEU A 447 -5.04 -20.51 15.71
CA LEU A 447 -6.19 -21.40 15.45
C LEU A 447 -7.17 -20.78 14.43
N SER A 448 -7.32 -19.45 14.44
CA SER A 448 -8.15 -18.72 13.47
C SER A 448 -7.54 -18.78 12.07
N ASP A 449 -6.24 -18.51 11.94
CA ASP A 449 -5.56 -18.54 10.64
C ASP A 449 -5.55 -19.94 10.03
N ALA A 450 -5.39 -20.97 10.86
CA ALA A 450 -5.45 -22.37 10.42
C ALA A 450 -6.86 -22.76 9.95
N PHE A 451 -7.90 -22.26 10.61
CA PHE A 451 -9.29 -22.48 10.22
C PHE A 451 -9.60 -21.76 8.90
N ASP A 452 -9.23 -20.48 8.78
CA ASP A 452 -9.46 -19.69 7.57
C ASP A 452 -8.67 -20.23 6.37
N ALA A 453 -7.42 -20.67 6.57
CA ALA A 453 -6.62 -21.29 5.52
C ALA A 453 -7.17 -22.66 5.09
N PHE A 454 -7.70 -23.46 6.02
CA PHE A 454 -8.32 -24.75 5.70
C PHE A 454 -9.58 -24.56 4.84
N PHE A 455 -10.49 -23.68 5.27
CA PHE A 455 -11.74 -23.45 4.54
C PHE A 455 -11.53 -22.66 3.25
N GLY A 456 -10.66 -21.65 3.24
CA GLY A 456 -10.33 -20.86 2.06
C GLY A 456 -9.72 -21.72 0.95
N ASN A 457 -8.61 -22.40 1.22
CA ASN A 457 -7.91 -23.19 0.20
C ASN A 457 -8.73 -24.38 -0.29
N SER A 458 -9.49 -25.04 0.59
CA SER A 458 -10.28 -26.21 0.18
C SER A 458 -11.47 -25.81 -0.67
N ILE A 459 -12.22 -24.77 -0.27
CA ILE A 459 -13.44 -24.36 -0.98
C ILE A 459 -13.09 -23.68 -2.30
N GLU A 460 -12.08 -22.81 -2.35
CA GLU A 460 -11.66 -22.17 -3.61
C GLU A 460 -11.16 -23.20 -4.61
N LYS A 461 -10.37 -24.17 -4.17
CA LYS A 461 -9.81 -25.20 -5.06
C LYS A 461 -10.87 -26.18 -5.55
N MET A 462 -11.87 -26.51 -4.72
CA MET A 462 -13.05 -27.27 -5.18
C MET A 462 -13.87 -26.48 -6.21
N ASN A 463 -14.03 -25.17 -6.02
CA ASN A 463 -14.75 -24.31 -6.94
C ASN A 463 -14.03 -24.20 -8.30
N GLU A 464 -12.72 -23.95 -8.32
CA GLU A 464 -11.91 -23.92 -9.54
C GLU A 464 -11.97 -25.24 -10.32
N LEU A 465 -11.88 -26.38 -9.62
CA LEU A 465 -11.94 -27.70 -10.25
C LEU A 465 -13.35 -28.02 -10.78
N GLY A 466 -14.40 -27.53 -10.11
CA GLY A 466 -15.78 -27.61 -10.58
C GLY A 466 -16.02 -26.77 -11.84
N GLU A 467 -15.51 -25.54 -11.88
CA GLU A 467 -15.62 -24.66 -13.04
C GLU A 467 -14.86 -25.21 -14.26
N LYS A 468 -13.63 -25.69 -14.08
CA LYS A 468 -12.83 -26.33 -15.13
C LYS A 468 -13.51 -27.59 -15.69
N ALA A 469 -14.24 -28.33 -14.85
CA ALA A 469 -15.01 -29.49 -15.30
C ALA A 469 -16.22 -29.08 -16.14
N ASN A 470 -16.95 -28.03 -15.74
CA ASN A 470 -18.08 -27.49 -16.50
C ASN A 470 -17.67 -26.87 -17.84
N GLU A 471 -16.48 -26.24 -17.91
CA GLU A 471 -15.97 -25.67 -19.15
C GLU A 471 -15.58 -26.74 -20.18
N LYS A 472 -15.03 -27.88 -19.72
CA LYS A 472 -14.76 -29.05 -20.58
C LYS A 472 -16.04 -29.67 -21.16
N VAL A 473 -17.12 -29.70 -20.39
CA VAL A 473 -18.43 -30.20 -20.86
C VAL A 473 -19.05 -29.24 -21.88
N LYS A 474 -18.95 -27.92 -21.68
CA LYS A 474 -19.46 -26.91 -22.63
C LYS A 474 -18.70 -26.88 -23.96
N ARG A 475 -17.42 -27.27 -23.99
CA ARG A 475 -16.60 -27.34 -25.22
C ARG A 475 -16.77 -28.64 -26.03
N GLY A 476 -17.80 -29.45 -25.73
CA GLY A 476 -18.11 -30.65 -26.52
C GLY A 476 -17.07 -31.78 -26.43
N GLY A 477 -16.21 -31.78 -25.40
CA GLY A 477 -15.24 -32.84 -25.18
C GLY A 477 -15.95 -34.14 -24.81
N LYS A 478 -15.95 -35.14 -25.72
CA LYS A 478 -16.35 -36.50 -25.40
C LYS A 478 -15.56 -37.00 -24.19
N SER A 479 -16.28 -37.59 -23.22
CA SER A 479 -15.71 -38.25 -22.05
C SER A 479 -14.71 -39.33 -22.49
N PRO A 480 -13.52 -39.43 -21.87
CA PRO A 480 -12.66 -40.59 -22.06
C PRO A 480 -13.32 -41.77 -21.35
N ASN A 481 -13.60 -42.83 -22.11
CA ASN A 481 -14.04 -44.12 -21.58
C ASN A 481 -13.10 -44.57 -20.45
N LEU A 482 -13.67 -44.81 -19.26
CA LEU A 482 -13.00 -45.62 -18.26
C LEU A 482 -12.82 -47.04 -18.81
N PRO A 483 -11.68 -47.71 -18.55
CA PRO A 483 -11.50 -49.09 -18.91
C PRO A 483 -12.42 -49.96 -18.04
N THR A 484 -13.34 -50.66 -18.69
CA THR A 484 -14.11 -51.76 -18.10
C THR A 484 -13.15 -52.89 -17.73
N LYS A 485 -13.05 -53.19 -16.43
CA LYS A 485 -12.40 -54.42 -15.95
C LYS A 485 -13.21 -55.62 -16.42
N SER A 486 -12.64 -56.41 -17.30
CA SER A 486 -13.10 -57.77 -17.60
C SER A 486 -12.63 -58.71 -16.47
N PRO A 487 -13.44 -59.72 -16.06
CA PRO A 487 -13.11 -60.56 -14.92
C PRO A 487 -12.03 -61.59 -15.27
N ALA A 488 -11.02 -61.68 -14.40
CA ALA A 488 -9.94 -62.65 -14.50
C ALA A 488 -10.45 -64.09 -14.28
N THR A 489 -10.12 -64.96 -15.23
CA THR A 489 -10.23 -66.42 -15.11
C THR A 489 -9.09 -66.94 -14.23
N PRO A 490 -9.31 -67.92 -13.33
CA PRO A 490 -8.29 -68.33 -12.37
C PRO A 490 -7.27 -69.31 -13.00
N SER A 491 -5.98 -69.04 -12.78
CA SER A 491 -4.90 -69.95 -13.13
C SER A 491 -4.86 -71.14 -12.18
N LYS A 492 -4.75 -72.34 -12.78
CA LYS A 492 -4.59 -73.64 -12.13
C LYS A 492 -3.47 -73.64 -11.09
N ALA A 493 -3.80 -74.20 -9.92
CA ALA A 493 -2.86 -74.65 -8.92
C ALA A 493 -1.99 -75.80 -9.45
N GLN A 494 -0.70 -75.69 -9.19
CA GLN A 494 0.23 -76.80 -9.21
C GLN A 494 0.03 -77.63 -7.94
N ARG A 495 -0.04 -78.94 -8.15
CA ARG A 495 -0.18 -80.01 -7.16
C ARG A 495 1.19 -80.32 -6.55
N VAL A 496 1.29 -80.32 -5.23
CA VAL A 496 2.24 -81.17 -4.48
C VAL A 496 1.44 -81.79 -3.33
N GLU A 497 1.39 -83.11 -3.38
CA GLU A 497 0.81 -84.12 -2.45
C GLU A 497 -0.70 -84.13 -2.22
#